data_AF-A0A1V2RTF5-F1
#
_entry.id   AF-A0A1V2RTF5-F1
#
_cell.length_a   1.000
_cell.length_b   1.000
_cell.length_c   1.000
_cell.angle_alpha   90.00
_cell.angle_beta   90.00
_cell.angle_gamma   90.00
#
_symmetry.space_group_name_H-M   'P 1'
#
loop_
_entity.id
_entity.type
_entity.pdbx_description
1 polymer ?
#
loop_
_entity_poly.entity_id
_entity_poly.type
_entity_poly.pdbx_seq_one_letter_code
_entity_poly.pdbx_strand_id
1 'polypeptide(L)'
;MTAALYHLLAEEQTERRSQEVTDWAARIGWIVGILFFLVLVYWLMREGWKWRAVLQGDVPALTPAPAVPADPRLHLTGRYHGTTTAGQWLDRIVAHGLGARSRAEVTLTDEGVTVLRPGATDFHIPAGRVRGARLDKGIAGKVLTEGGLLVITWEHGGRLLDSGFRADRAAEHAAWVGALGPFTPHEDPGRDHREPSDTRETRKTRKEGAR
;
A
#
# COMPACT_ATOMS: atom_id res chain seq x y z
N MET A 1 40.18 -51.88 -55.00
CA MET A 1 40.57 -50.58 -54.37
C MET A 1 39.53 -49.48 -54.57
N THR A 2 38.58 -49.59 -55.50
CA THR A 2 37.56 -48.56 -55.78
C THR A 2 36.39 -48.56 -54.78
N ALA A 3 35.88 -49.73 -54.37
CA ALA A 3 34.75 -49.82 -53.44
C ALA A 3 35.07 -49.25 -52.04
N ALA A 4 36.27 -49.54 -51.51
CA ALA A 4 36.70 -49.03 -50.21
C ALA A 4 36.83 -47.50 -50.20
N LEU A 5 37.29 -46.89 -51.30
CA LEU A 5 37.38 -45.45 -51.46
C LEU A 5 35.99 -44.80 -51.55
N TYR A 6 35.04 -45.46 -52.23
CA TYR A 6 33.65 -45.00 -52.27
C TYR A 6 32.97 -45.04 -50.90
N HIS A 7 33.20 -46.07 -50.10
CA HIS A 7 32.65 -46.16 -48.75
C HIS A 7 33.27 -45.12 -47.80
N LEU A 8 34.59 -44.89 -47.87
CA LEU A 8 35.26 -43.86 -47.07
C LEU A 8 34.79 -42.45 -47.40
N LEU A 9 34.62 -42.15 -48.70
CA LEU A 9 34.07 -40.87 -49.13
C LEU A 9 32.59 -40.74 -48.77
N ALA A 10 31.81 -41.83 -48.80
CA ALA A 10 30.42 -41.80 -48.36
C ALA A 10 30.31 -41.51 -46.86
N GLU A 11 31.10 -42.18 -46.02
CA GLU A 11 31.13 -41.93 -44.56
C GLU A 11 31.57 -40.50 -44.24
N GLU A 12 32.62 -39.99 -44.90
CA GLU A 12 33.11 -38.61 -44.70
C GLU A 12 32.09 -37.55 -45.16
N GLN A 13 31.31 -37.84 -46.21
CA GLN A 13 30.21 -36.96 -46.66
C GLN A 13 28.99 -37.04 -45.72
N THR A 14 28.79 -38.17 -45.05
CA THR A 14 27.69 -38.38 -44.09
C THR A 14 27.96 -37.68 -42.77
N GLU A 15 29.22 -37.62 -42.32
CA GLU A 15 29.62 -36.84 -41.13
C GLU A 15 29.59 -35.32 -41.38
N ARG A 16 29.85 -34.87 -42.62
CA ARG A 16 29.87 -33.43 -42.97
C ARG A 16 28.50 -32.84 -43.30
N ARG A 17 27.51 -33.66 -43.64
CA ARG A 17 26.12 -33.22 -43.83
C ARG A 17 25.34 -33.44 -42.54
N SER A 18 24.86 -32.35 -41.95
CA SER A 18 23.84 -32.35 -40.90
C SER A 18 24.33 -32.40 -39.45
N GLN A 19 25.11 -31.40 -39.04
CA GLN A 19 24.56 -30.64 -37.92
C GLN A 19 23.40 -29.85 -38.53
N GLU A 20 22.17 -30.34 -38.34
CA GLU A 20 20.96 -29.65 -38.77
C GLU A 20 21.12 -28.20 -38.35
N VAL A 21 21.23 -27.32 -39.34
CA VAL A 21 21.32 -25.88 -39.12
C VAL A 21 20.07 -25.58 -38.34
N THR A 22 20.25 -25.41 -37.02
CA THR A 22 19.34 -24.77 -36.09
C THR A 22 17.91 -24.73 -36.59
N ASP A 23 16.96 -25.43 -35.96
CA ASP A 23 15.55 -25.28 -36.28
C ASP A 23 15.11 -23.81 -36.06
N TRP A 24 15.31 -22.99 -37.10
CA TRP A 24 15.10 -21.56 -37.09
C TRP A 24 13.61 -21.27 -36.97
N ALA A 25 12.77 -22.16 -37.50
CA ALA A 25 11.33 -22.12 -37.31
C ALA A 25 10.98 -22.32 -35.83
N ALA A 26 11.57 -23.30 -35.16
CA ALA A 26 11.39 -23.47 -33.71
C ALA A 26 11.91 -22.27 -32.93
N ARG A 27 13.09 -21.73 -33.26
CA ARG A 27 13.64 -20.54 -32.57
C ARG A 27 12.78 -19.30 -32.78
N ILE A 28 12.31 -19.05 -34.00
CA ILE A 28 11.38 -17.95 -34.31
C ILE A 28 10.07 -18.16 -33.54
N GLY A 29 9.55 -19.38 -33.50
CA GLY A 29 8.37 -19.74 -32.71
C GLY A 29 8.54 -19.41 -31.23
N TRP A 30 9.68 -19.79 -30.62
CA TRP A 30 10.01 -19.45 -29.24
C TRP A 30 10.12 -17.94 -29.02
N ILE A 31 10.77 -17.21 -29.92
CA ILE A 31 10.92 -15.75 -29.82
C ILE A 31 9.56 -15.07 -29.88
N VAL A 32 8.70 -15.45 -30.84
CA VAL A 32 7.35 -14.91 -30.97
C VAL A 32 6.50 -15.25 -29.75
N GLY A 33 6.59 -16.48 -29.25
CA GLY A 33 5.89 -16.92 -28.04
C GLY A 33 6.31 -16.10 -26.81
N ILE A 34 7.61 -15.88 -26.62
CA ILE A 34 8.14 -15.05 -25.52
C ILE A 34 7.70 -13.60 -25.67
N LEU A 35 7.78 -13.02 -26.87
CA LEU A 35 7.34 -11.65 -27.13
C LEU A 35 5.85 -11.48 -26.83
N PHE A 36 5.02 -12.42 -27.30
CA PHE A 36 3.58 -12.41 -27.01
C PHE A 36 3.31 -12.53 -25.51
N PHE A 37 4.00 -13.43 -24.81
CA PHE A 37 3.89 -13.58 -23.37
C PHE A 37 4.27 -12.30 -22.62
N LEU A 38 5.37 -11.65 -23.00
CA LEU A 38 5.80 -10.38 -22.42
C LEU A 38 4.79 -9.26 -22.65
N VAL A 39 4.24 -9.16 -23.87
CA VAL A 39 3.18 -8.20 -24.19
C VAL A 39 1.92 -8.47 -23.37
N LEU A 40 1.53 -9.74 -23.22
CA LEU A 40 0.38 -10.13 -22.42
C LEU A 40 0.57 -9.79 -20.93
N VAL A 41 1.74 -10.09 -20.36
CA VAL A 41 2.07 -9.73 -18.96
C VAL A 41 2.05 -8.21 -18.79
N TYR A 42 2.64 -7.45 -19.72
CA TYR A 42 2.62 -6.00 -19.67
C TYR A 42 1.19 -5.45 -19.79
N TRP A 43 0.36 -6.05 -20.64
CA TRP A 43 -1.05 -5.69 -20.79
C TRP A 43 -1.85 -5.98 -19.51
N LEU A 44 -1.66 -7.14 -18.88
CA LEU A 44 -2.29 -7.49 -17.60
C LEU A 44 -1.82 -6.57 -16.46
N MET A 45 -0.54 -6.22 -16.41
CA MET A 45 -0.04 -5.22 -15.46
C MET A 45 -0.72 -3.85 -15.65
N ARG A 46 -0.84 -3.41 -16.91
CA ARG A 46 -1.52 -2.16 -17.27
C ARG A 46 -3.00 -2.20 -16.87
N GLU A 47 -3.67 -3.31 -17.11
CA GLU A 47 -5.08 -3.47 -16.76
C GLU A 47 -5.25 -3.51 -15.23
N GLY A 48 -4.37 -4.18 -14.49
CA GLY A 48 -4.33 -4.14 -13.04
C GLY A 48 -4.10 -2.72 -12.47
N TRP A 49 -3.38 -1.85 -13.17
CA TRP A 49 -3.22 -0.44 -12.79
C TRP A 49 -4.48 0.38 -13.09
N LYS A 50 -5.16 0.13 -14.20
CA LYS A 50 -6.46 0.76 -14.50
C LYS A 50 -7.54 0.35 -13.50
N TRP A 51 -7.60 -0.92 -13.13
CA TRP A 51 -8.54 -1.42 -12.13
C TRP A 51 -8.31 -0.78 -10.76
N ARG A 52 -7.04 -0.55 -10.37
CA ARG A 52 -6.73 0.25 -9.16
C ARG A 52 -7.20 1.70 -9.27
N ALA A 53 -7.07 2.34 -10.42
CA ALA A 53 -7.58 3.68 -10.64
C ALA A 53 -9.13 3.73 -10.57
N VAL A 54 -9.82 2.72 -11.12
CA VAL A 54 -11.28 2.57 -11.03
C VAL A 54 -11.72 2.36 -9.57
N LEU A 55 -11.00 1.52 -8.81
CA LEU A 55 -11.22 1.33 -7.38
C LEU A 55 -11.04 2.62 -6.55
N GLN A 56 -10.32 3.62 -7.05
CA GLN A 56 -10.15 4.94 -6.42
C GLN A 56 -11.04 6.04 -7.03
N GLY A 57 -11.72 5.76 -8.15
CA GLY A 57 -12.59 6.71 -8.86
C GLY A 57 -13.90 7.01 -8.15
N ASP A 58 -14.36 6.08 -7.29
CA ASP A 58 -15.58 6.23 -6.50
C ASP A 58 -15.41 7.08 -5.22
N VAL A 59 -14.20 7.59 -4.96
CA VAL A 59 -13.99 8.51 -3.83
C VAL A 59 -14.76 9.79 -4.12
N PRO A 60 -15.80 10.16 -3.34
CA PRO A 60 -16.58 11.36 -3.60
C PRO A 60 -15.71 12.62 -3.53
N ALA A 61 -16.18 13.70 -4.15
CA ALA A 61 -15.53 15.00 -3.99
C ALA A 61 -15.39 15.36 -2.49
N LEU A 62 -14.25 15.94 -2.13
CA LEU A 62 -13.98 16.39 -0.77
C LEU A 62 -14.83 17.61 -0.45
N THR A 63 -15.26 17.72 0.81
CA THR A 63 -15.85 18.95 1.31
C THR A 63 -14.77 20.04 1.28
N PRO A 64 -14.99 21.18 0.59
CA PRO A 64 -14.03 22.26 0.56
C PRO A 64 -13.81 22.80 1.98
N ALA A 65 -12.62 23.31 2.24
CA ALA A 65 -12.35 24.02 3.49
C ALA A 65 -13.28 25.26 3.60
N PRO A 66 -13.83 25.55 4.78
CA PRO A 66 -14.63 26.75 4.99
C PRO A 66 -13.79 28.01 4.73
N ALA A 67 -14.40 29.02 4.09
CA ALA A 67 -13.71 30.26 3.73
C ALA A 67 -13.35 31.14 4.94
N VAL A 68 -14.08 30.97 6.05
CA VAL A 68 -13.81 31.67 7.31
C VAL A 68 -13.28 30.65 8.31
N PRO A 69 -12.05 30.82 8.83
CA PRO A 69 -11.53 29.99 9.90
C PRO A 69 -12.41 30.14 11.15
N ALA A 70 -12.97 29.04 11.63
CA ALA A 70 -13.64 29.02 12.94
C ALA A 70 -12.62 29.00 14.08
N ASP A 71 -13.07 29.29 15.30
CA ASP A 71 -12.22 29.33 16.49
C ASP A 71 -11.60 27.94 16.77
N PRO A 72 -10.26 27.79 16.72
CA PRO A 72 -9.62 26.49 16.79
C PRO A 72 -9.56 25.96 18.23
N ARG A 73 -10.03 24.73 18.44
CA ARG A 73 -9.76 23.97 19.67
C ARG A 73 -8.31 23.50 19.73
N LEU A 74 -7.78 23.05 18.60
CA LEU A 74 -6.38 22.74 18.41
C LEU A 74 -5.93 23.19 17.03
N HIS A 75 -4.69 23.62 16.97
CA HIS A 75 -4.02 24.00 15.73
C HIS A 75 -2.67 23.30 15.65
N LEU A 76 -2.32 22.78 14.48
CA LEU A 76 -1.05 22.12 14.22
C LEU A 76 -0.51 22.51 12.84
N THR A 77 0.78 22.84 12.79
CA THR A 77 1.52 23.03 11.53
C THR A 77 2.46 21.86 11.30
N GLY A 78 2.63 21.49 10.04
CA GLY A 78 3.65 20.52 9.69
C GLY A 78 3.58 20.05 8.25
N ARG A 79 3.79 18.74 8.07
CA ARG A 79 3.86 18.11 6.77
C ARG A 79 2.78 17.03 6.63
N TYR A 80 2.09 17.09 5.51
CA TYR A 80 1.17 16.07 5.08
C TYR A 80 1.89 15.01 4.24
N HIS A 81 1.75 13.75 4.63
CA HIS A 81 2.44 12.62 4.02
C HIS A 81 1.61 11.87 2.97
N GLY A 82 0.28 12.05 3.00
CA GLY A 82 -0.68 11.39 2.13
C GLY A 82 -1.82 10.75 2.91
N THR A 83 -2.90 10.41 2.20
CA THR A 83 -3.96 9.54 2.70
C THR A 83 -3.78 8.13 2.14
N THR A 84 -4.02 7.13 2.98
CA THR A 84 -4.11 5.72 2.59
C THR A 84 -5.44 5.13 2.99
N THR A 85 -5.80 3.97 2.44
CA THR A 85 -6.89 3.17 3.00
C THR A 85 -6.54 2.73 4.42
N ALA A 86 -7.49 2.78 5.34
CA ALA A 86 -7.24 2.47 6.75
C ALA A 86 -6.66 1.07 6.94
N GLY A 87 -5.57 0.96 7.70
CA GLY A 87 -4.85 -0.30 7.92
C GLY A 87 -4.04 -0.81 6.71
N GLN A 88 -4.14 -0.17 5.55
CA GLN A 88 -3.39 -0.51 4.33
C GLN A 88 -2.40 0.59 4.00
N TRP A 89 -1.33 0.70 4.79
CA TRP A 89 -0.34 1.79 4.72
C TRP A 89 0.39 1.95 3.37
N LEU A 90 0.31 0.98 2.46
CA LEU A 90 0.85 1.04 1.10
C LEU A 90 -0.18 1.51 0.05
N ASP A 91 -1.47 1.41 0.35
CA ASP A 91 -2.55 1.76 -0.56
C ASP A 91 -2.81 3.28 -0.55
N ARG A 92 -1.97 4.02 -1.28
CA ARG A 92 -2.06 5.48 -1.37
C ARG A 92 -3.26 5.89 -2.22
N ILE A 93 -4.07 6.79 -1.67
CA ILE A 93 -5.20 7.39 -2.37
C ILE A 93 -4.72 8.62 -3.11
N VAL A 94 -4.77 8.59 -4.44
CA VAL A 94 -4.31 9.70 -5.30
C VAL A 94 -5.46 10.64 -5.66
N ALA A 95 -6.71 10.18 -5.54
CA ALA A 95 -7.91 10.95 -5.81
C ALA A 95 -7.95 12.28 -5.04
N HIS A 96 -8.46 13.33 -5.68
CA HIS A 96 -8.70 14.67 -5.10
C HIS A 96 -7.46 15.30 -4.43
N GLY A 97 -6.26 14.95 -4.89
CA GLY A 97 -5.01 15.48 -4.35
C GLY A 97 -4.63 14.92 -2.98
N LEU A 98 -5.29 13.86 -2.50
CA LEU A 98 -4.97 13.23 -1.21
C LEU A 98 -3.61 12.51 -1.19
N GLY A 99 -3.05 12.20 -2.36
CA GLY A 99 -1.76 11.53 -2.49
C GLY A 99 -0.55 12.47 -2.54
N ALA A 100 -0.79 13.77 -2.75
CA ALA A 100 0.27 14.76 -2.89
C ALA A 100 0.83 15.14 -1.51
N ARG A 101 2.16 15.11 -1.38
CA ARG A 101 2.85 15.59 -0.19
C ARG A 101 2.89 17.12 -0.21
N SER A 102 2.58 17.74 0.91
CA SER A 102 2.58 19.20 1.02
C SER A 102 2.90 19.64 2.45
N ARG A 103 3.12 20.94 2.64
CA ARG A 103 2.91 21.54 3.95
C ARG A 103 1.43 21.46 4.29
N ALA A 104 1.11 21.33 5.56
CA ALA A 104 -0.26 21.32 6.02
C ALA A 104 -0.41 22.06 7.33
N GLU A 105 -1.52 22.78 7.43
CA GLU A 105 -2.02 23.42 8.63
C GLU A 105 -3.34 22.73 8.96
N VAL A 106 -3.40 22.11 10.13
CA VAL A 106 -4.52 21.29 10.57
C VAL A 106 -5.18 22.00 11.73
N THR A 107 -6.47 22.25 11.60
CA THR A 107 -7.28 22.99 12.57
C THR A 107 -8.43 22.10 13.02
N LEU A 108 -8.52 21.83 14.32
CA LEU A 108 -9.63 21.12 14.92
C LEU A 108 -10.63 22.14 15.45
N THR A 109 -11.88 22.01 15.03
CA THR A 109 -13.03 22.79 15.49
C THR A 109 -14.14 21.84 15.90
N ASP A 110 -15.22 22.35 16.47
CA ASP A 110 -16.40 21.52 16.79
C ASP A 110 -17.11 20.98 15.55
N GLU A 111 -16.93 21.63 14.40
CA GLU A 111 -17.46 21.17 13.12
C GLU A 111 -16.63 20.04 12.50
N GLY A 112 -15.36 19.91 12.89
CA GLY A 112 -14.48 18.84 12.42
C GLY A 112 -13.02 19.26 12.27
N VAL A 113 -12.32 18.59 11.35
CA VAL A 113 -10.89 18.81 11.07
C VAL A 113 -10.74 19.49 9.71
N THR A 114 -10.26 20.72 9.71
CA THR A 114 -9.91 21.45 8.49
C THR A 114 -8.42 21.28 8.20
N VAL A 115 -8.09 20.93 6.96
CA VAL A 115 -6.71 20.74 6.49
C VAL A 115 -6.44 21.72 5.35
N LEU A 116 -5.63 22.72 5.63
CA LEU A 116 -5.13 23.67 4.64
C LEU A 116 -3.76 23.21 4.15
N ARG A 117 -3.58 23.13 2.83
CA ARG A 117 -2.38 22.62 2.19
C ARG A 117 -1.90 23.59 1.13
N PRO A 118 -1.05 24.57 1.47
CA PRO A 118 -0.48 25.49 0.50
C PRO A 118 0.19 24.73 -0.67
N GLY A 119 -0.31 24.93 -1.88
CA GLY A 119 0.15 24.24 -3.10
C GLY A 119 -0.47 22.87 -3.37
N ALA A 120 -1.49 22.46 -2.60
CA ALA A 120 -2.33 21.29 -2.86
C ALA A 120 -3.81 21.60 -2.54
N THR A 121 -4.69 20.62 -2.70
CA THR A 121 -6.13 20.79 -2.48
C THR A 121 -6.47 20.86 -0.99
N ASP A 122 -7.13 21.92 -0.54
CA ASP A 122 -7.63 22.01 0.83
C ASP A 122 -8.88 21.15 1.01
N PHE A 123 -9.10 20.65 2.22
CA PHE A 123 -10.28 19.85 2.53
C PHE A 123 -10.71 19.94 3.99
N HIS A 124 -11.98 19.68 4.23
CA HIS A 124 -12.57 19.60 5.56
C HIS A 124 -13.16 18.21 5.82
N ILE A 125 -12.84 17.65 6.98
CA ILE A 125 -13.39 16.39 7.49
C ILE A 125 -14.44 16.74 8.55
N PRO A 126 -15.75 16.56 8.28
CA PRO A 126 -16.78 16.79 9.28
C PRO A 126 -16.57 15.93 10.54
N ALA A 127 -16.88 16.47 11.72
CA ALA A 127 -16.68 15.78 13.00
C ALA A 127 -17.36 14.40 13.04
N GLY A 128 -18.57 14.27 12.48
CA GLY A 128 -19.29 13.00 12.41
C GLY A 128 -18.66 11.93 11.50
N ARG A 129 -17.64 12.30 10.70
CA ARG A 129 -16.87 11.38 9.86
C ARG A 129 -15.52 11.01 10.48
N VAL A 130 -15.07 11.72 11.51
CA VAL A 130 -13.82 11.38 12.20
C VAL A 130 -14.06 10.14 13.07
N ARG A 131 -13.20 9.13 12.95
CA ARG A 131 -13.28 7.89 13.73
C ARG A 131 -12.27 7.83 14.87
N GLY A 132 -11.23 8.66 14.79
CA GLY A 132 -10.25 8.85 15.85
C GLY A 132 -8.88 9.17 15.29
N ALA A 133 -7.90 9.23 16.17
CA ALA A 133 -6.50 9.40 15.80
C ALA A 133 -5.60 8.40 16.52
N ARG A 134 -4.42 8.16 15.93
CA ARG A 134 -3.37 7.33 16.52
C ARG A 134 -2.00 7.86 16.16
N LEU A 135 -1.01 7.48 16.96
CA LEU A 135 0.39 7.64 16.61
C LEU A 135 0.85 6.41 15.86
N ASP A 136 1.49 6.61 14.72
CA ASP A 136 1.96 5.50 13.88
C ASP A 136 3.44 5.69 13.50
N LYS A 137 4.06 4.60 13.05
CA LYS A 137 5.46 4.59 12.58
C LYS A 137 5.52 4.73 11.07
N GLY A 138 4.43 4.50 10.32
CA GLY A 138 4.50 4.60 8.88
C GLY A 138 3.17 4.84 8.17
N ILE A 139 3.24 5.60 7.09
CA ILE A 139 2.12 5.81 6.17
C ILE A 139 2.62 6.06 4.75
N ALA A 140 1.81 5.64 3.78
CA ALA A 140 2.04 5.88 2.35
C ALA A 140 3.44 5.44 1.89
N GLY A 141 3.92 4.29 2.38
CA GLY A 141 5.22 3.73 2.03
C GLY A 141 6.43 4.40 2.70
N LYS A 142 6.25 5.21 3.75
CA LYS A 142 7.35 5.81 4.50
C LYS A 142 7.30 5.41 5.98
N VAL A 143 8.42 4.92 6.51
CA VAL A 143 8.61 4.60 7.93
C VAL A 143 9.41 5.74 8.58
N LEU A 144 8.93 6.21 9.72
CA LEU A 144 9.53 7.22 10.59
C LEU A 144 9.83 6.62 11.97
N THR A 145 10.47 7.40 12.83
CA THR A 145 10.63 7.07 14.25
C THR A 145 9.27 6.94 14.93
N GLU A 146 9.20 6.07 15.93
CA GLU A 146 7.99 5.83 16.73
C GLU A 146 7.43 7.13 17.33
N GLY A 147 6.10 7.31 17.23
CA GLY A 147 5.42 8.55 17.65
C GLY A 147 5.61 9.75 16.71
N GLY A 148 6.33 9.58 15.61
CA GLY A 148 6.69 10.66 14.67
C GLY A 148 5.59 11.05 13.68
N LEU A 149 4.45 10.35 13.68
CA LEU A 149 3.34 10.59 12.76
C LEU A 149 2.00 10.53 13.51
N LEU A 150 1.20 11.58 13.34
CA LEU A 150 -0.21 11.61 13.68
C LEU A 150 -1.02 11.06 12.50
N VAL A 151 -1.75 9.98 12.71
CA VAL A 151 -2.69 9.43 11.73
C VAL A 151 -4.10 9.72 12.21
N ILE A 152 -4.87 10.44 11.40
CA ILE A 152 -6.29 10.68 11.63
C ILE A 152 -7.07 9.71 10.75
N THR A 153 -7.90 8.88 11.38
CA THR A 153 -8.77 7.94 10.68
C THR A 153 -10.17 8.54 10.54
N TRP A 154 -10.70 8.53 9.33
CA TRP A 154 -11.98 9.14 9.00
C TRP A 154 -12.69 8.37 7.90
N GLU A 155 -14.02 8.50 7.83
CA GLU A 155 -14.83 7.87 6.82
C GLU A 155 -15.11 8.83 5.66
N HIS A 156 -14.99 8.33 4.43
CA HIS A 156 -15.37 9.07 3.24
C HIS A 156 -15.87 8.13 2.15
N GLY A 157 -17.06 8.40 1.62
CA GLY A 157 -17.67 7.56 0.57
C GLY A 157 -17.80 6.09 0.95
N GLY A 158 -18.10 5.78 2.22
CA GLY A 158 -18.22 4.41 2.73
C GLY A 158 -16.89 3.67 2.93
N ARG A 159 -15.76 4.38 2.92
CA ARG A 159 -14.43 3.82 3.18
C ARG A 159 -13.76 4.48 4.36
N LEU A 160 -13.01 3.72 5.13
CA LEU A 160 -12.13 4.25 6.16
C LEU A 160 -10.79 4.64 5.55
N LEU A 161 -10.41 5.89 5.76
CA LEU A 161 -9.20 6.52 5.25
C LEU A 161 -8.31 6.94 6.41
N ASP A 162 -7.00 6.76 6.25
CA ASP A 162 -5.96 7.20 7.18
C ASP A 162 -5.21 8.37 6.56
N SER A 163 -5.31 9.56 7.16
CA SER A 163 -4.55 10.75 6.75
C SER A 163 -3.37 10.97 7.70
N GLY A 164 -2.16 10.97 7.15
CA GLY A 164 -0.93 11.05 7.94
C GLY A 164 -0.29 12.44 7.95
N PHE A 165 -0.04 12.94 9.15
CA PHE A 165 0.54 14.25 9.42
C PHE A 165 1.77 14.12 10.31
N ARG A 166 2.77 14.94 10.04
CA ARG A 166 3.91 15.13 10.94
C ARG A 166 3.93 16.59 11.37
N ALA A 167 3.62 16.85 12.62
CA ALA A 167 3.77 18.16 13.23
C ALA A 167 5.23 18.61 13.21
N ASP A 168 5.42 19.93 13.19
CA ASP A 168 6.73 20.52 13.44
C ASP A 168 7.21 20.20 14.87
N ARG A 169 6.27 20.10 15.84
CA ARG A 169 6.54 19.68 17.22
C ARG A 169 5.83 18.37 17.55
N ALA A 170 6.60 17.30 17.76
CA ALA A 170 6.04 15.97 18.02
C ALA A 170 5.13 15.89 19.26
N ALA A 171 5.33 16.77 20.26
CA ALA A 171 4.49 16.85 21.46
C ALA A 171 3.03 17.19 21.15
N GLU A 172 2.76 17.85 20.03
CA GLU A 172 1.39 18.19 19.61
C GLU A 172 0.60 16.93 19.24
N HIS A 173 1.25 15.87 18.74
CA HIS A 173 0.52 14.67 18.31
C HIS A 173 -0.29 14.02 19.44
N ALA A 174 0.23 14.03 20.67
CA ALA A 174 -0.47 13.46 21.82
C ALA A 174 -1.74 14.25 22.19
N ALA A 175 -1.70 15.58 22.10
CA ALA A 175 -2.85 16.44 22.34
C ALA A 175 -3.95 16.18 21.29
N TRP A 176 -3.57 15.96 20.04
CA TRP A 176 -4.49 15.62 18.95
C TRP A 176 -5.16 14.26 19.13
N VAL A 177 -4.41 13.24 19.56
CA VAL A 177 -4.99 11.93 19.90
C VAL A 177 -5.95 12.04 21.08
N GLY A 178 -5.59 12.84 22.10
CA GLY A 178 -6.48 13.09 23.24
C GLY A 178 -7.78 13.81 22.85
N ALA A 179 -7.71 14.77 21.93
CA ALA A 179 -8.88 15.55 21.51
C ALA A 179 -9.81 14.81 20.54
N LEU A 180 -9.26 14.00 19.63
CA LEU A 180 -10.03 13.21 18.65
C LEU A 180 -10.45 11.84 19.19
N GLY A 181 -9.87 11.41 20.31
CA GLY A 181 -10.02 10.07 20.86
C GLY A 181 -9.17 9.03 20.13
N PRO A 182 -8.82 7.91 20.80
CA PRO A 182 -8.10 6.83 20.16
C PRO A 182 -8.98 6.18 19.08
N PHE A 183 -8.41 6.02 17.88
CA PHE A 183 -9.06 5.16 16.90
C PHE A 183 -9.01 3.72 17.38
N THR A 184 -10.17 3.18 17.73
CA THR A 184 -10.36 1.74 17.93
C THR A 184 -10.94 1.21 16.63
N PRO A 185 -10.25 0.33 15.89
CA PRO A 185 -10.88 -0.37 14.78
C PRO A 185 -12.14 -1.01 15.35
N HIS A 186 -13.31 -0.73 14.76
CA HIS A 186 -14.51 -1.44 15.15
C HIS A 186 -14.19 -2.93 14.93
N GLU A 187 -14.08 -3.70 16.02
CA GLU A 187 -14.03 -5.15 15.92
C GLU A 187 -15.26 -5.54 15.12
N ASP A 188 -15.04 -6.05 13.92
CA ASP A 188 -16.05 -6.75 13.17
C ASP A 188 -16.44 -7.95 14.04
N PRO A 189 -17.68 -8.05 14.55
CA PRO A 189 -18.07 -9.14 15.45
C PRO A 189 -18.03 -10.53 14.78
N GLY A 190 -17.60 -10.62 13.52
CA GLY A 190 -17.36 -11.87 12.80
C GLY A 190 -15.89 -12.25 12.54
N ARG A 191 -14.90 -11.43 12.91
CA ARG A 191 -13.48 -11.80 12.71
C ARG A 191 -12.96 -12.55 13.93
N ASP A 192 -13.26 -13.85 13.97
CA ASP A 192 -12.69 -14.84 14.91
C ASP A 192 -11.16 -14.78 14.80
N HIS A 193 -10.53 -13.96 15.64
CA HIS A 193 -9.09 -14.02 15.90
C HIS A 193 -8.84 -15.31 16.67
N ARG A 194 -8.79 -16.44 15.95
CA ARG A 194 -8.13 -17.64 16.43
C ARG A 194 -6.64 -17.35 16.51
N GLU A 195 -6.26 -16.76 17.63
CA GLU A 195 -4.90 -16.85 18.12
C GLU A 195 -4.64 -18.33 18.43
N PRO A 196 -3.67 -18.99 17.77
CA PRO A 196 -3.25 -20.30 18.21
C PRO A 196 -2.56 -20.10 19.56
N SER A 197 -3.29 -20.39 20.63
CA SER A 197 -2.77 -20.42 21.99
C SER A 197 -1.48 -21.24 22.00
N ASP A 198 -0.36 -20.54 22.21
CA ASP A 198 0.95 -21.11 22.49
C ASP A 198 0.84 -21.95 23.77
N THR A 199 0.50 -23.22 23.59
CA THR A 199 0.52 -24.20 24.67
C THR A 199 1.90 -24.85 24.66
N ARG A 200 2.90 -24.12 25.16
CA ARG A 200 4.22 -24.72 25.39
C ARG A 200 4.94 -24.24 26.65
N GLU A 201 4.23 -24.20 27.76
CA GLU A 201 4.82 -24.21 29.12
C GLU A 201 3.68 -24.66 30.05
N THR A 202 3.67 -25.75 30.81
CA THR A 202 4.69 -26.37 31.65
C THR A 202 4.15 -27.75 32.08
N ARG A 203 4.74 -28.85 31.61
CA ARG A 203 4.53 -30.17 32.23
C ARG A 203 5.87 -30.87 32.42
N LYS A 204 6.73 -30.32 33.27
CA LYS A 204 7.90 -31.06 33.75
C LYS A 204 8.43 -30.57 35.11
N THR A 205 7.56 -30.41 36.10
CA THR A 205 7.97 -30.23 37.52
C THR A 205 6.86 -30.68 38.46
N ARG A 206 6.40 -31.94 38.34
CA ARG A 206 5.64 -32.61 39.41
C ARG A 206 5.66 -34.13 39.28
N LYS A 207 6.85 -34.73 39.31
CA LYS A 207 6.99 -36.17 39.59
C LYS A 207 8.41 -36.55 40.04
N GLU A 208 8.88 -35.91 41.10
CA GLU A 208 9.94 -36.47 41.95
C GLU A 208 9.79 -35.83 43.33
N GLY A 209 9.33 -36.64 44.29
CA GLY A 209 8.82 -36.16 45.57
C GLY A 209 7.57 -36.90 46.01
N ALA A 210 7.56 -38.23 45.89
CA ALA A 210 6.73 -39.14 46.69
C ALA A 210 7.06 -40.60 46.34
N ARG A 211 8.11 -41.11 46.98
CA ARG A 211 8.34 -42.47 47.49
C ARG A 211 9.79 -42.88 47.36
#